data_AF-A0A2W4NM77-F1
#
_entry.id   AF-A0A2W4NM77-F1
#
_cell.length_a   1.000
_cell.length_b   1.000
_cell.length_c   1.000
_cell.angle_alpha   90.00
_cell.angle_beta   90.00
_cell.angle_gamma   90.00
#
_symmetry.space_group_name_H-M   'P 1'
#
loop_
_entity.id
_entity.type
_entity.pdbx_description
1 polymer ?
#
loop_
_entity_poly.entity_id
_entity_poly.type
_entity_poly.pdbx_seq_one_letter_code
_entity_poly.pdbx_strand_id
1 'polypeptide(L)'
;EHLDNAHGICIDKRSGTETLLVTDRTRNAFKRFSLDGKLLEVIHLPGACVCRPVIRGDYLYAAVLRSPDLGAEGTGFVTILDKNNRVVSNIGGTAPEYGPDGKLKPMAQAEKIFVHPHDVCVDSDENLYVAQWASGKVYPYKFTRV
;
A
#
# COMPACT_ATOMS: atom_id res chain seq x y z
N GLU A 1 -4.95 -19.44 -3.33
CA GLU A 1 -4.70 -18.77 -4.62
C GLU A 1 -5.69 -17.65 -4.92
N HIS A 2 -6.98 -17.81 -4.61
CA HIS A 2 -7.99 -16.78 -4.87
C HIS A 2 -7.68 -15.42 -4.23
N LEU A 3 -8.10 -14.36 -4.92
CA LEU A 3 -8.08 -12.97 -4.46
C LEU A 3 -9.43 -12.61 -3.85
N ASP A 4 -9.43 -11.68 -2.90
CA ASP A 4 -10.64 -11.04 -2.39
C ASP A 4 -10.48 -9.52 -2.46
N ASN A 5 -11.44 -8.89 -3.12
CA ASN A 5 -11.37 -7.51 -3.58
C ASN A 5 -10.04 -7.15 -4.29
N ALA A 6 -9.78 -7.81 -5.43
CA ALA A 6 -8.66 -7.51 -6.31
C ALA A 6 -8.76 -6.09 -6.88
N HIS A 7 -8.11 -5.12 -6.24
CA HIS A 7 -8.29 -3.71 -6.57
C HIS A 7 -7.23 -3.14 -7.53
N GLY A 8 -6.00 -3.62 -7.44
CA GLY A 8 -4.91 -3.14 -8.28
C GLY A 8 -3.83 -4.19 -8.48
N ILE A 9 -3.09 -4.03 -9.57
CA ILE A 9 -2.04 -4.93 -10.03
C ILE A 9 -0.86 -4.12 -10.57
N CYS A 10 0.36 -4.63 -10.41
CA CYS A 10 1.53 -4.13 -11.12
C CYS A 10 2.52 -5.25 -11.44
N ILE A 11 3.45 -4.98 -12.35
CA ILE A 11 4.66 -5.79 -12.54
C ILE A 11 5.67 -5.35 -11.48
N ASP A 12 6.18 -6.29 -10.69
CA ASP A 12 7.25 -6.08 -9.72
C ASP A 12 8.55 -6.69 -10.25
N LYS A 13 9.57 -5.83 -10.42
CA LYS A 13 10.91 -6.20 -10.90
C LYS A 13 11.99 -6.02 -9.84
N ARG A 14 11.63 -5.65 -8.60
CA ARG A 14 12.59 -5.26 -7.55
C ARG A 14 13.53 -6.40 -7.11
N SER A 15 13.13 -7.66 -7.34
CA SER A 15 13.93 -8.85 -7.05
C SER A 15 14.79 -9.35 -8.23
N GLY A 16 14.79 -8.64 -9.36
CA GLY A 16 15.49 -9.06 -10.60
C GLY A 16 14.70 -10.03 -11.48
N THR A 17 13.66 -10.68 -10.95
CA THR A 17 12.72 -11.52 -11.72
C THR A 17 11.36 -10.84 -11.77
N GLU A 18 10.79 -10.69 -12.97
CA GLU A 18 9.46 -10.09 -13.14
C GLU A 18 8.38 -10.99 -12.53
N THR A 19 7.56 -10.40 -11.66
CA THR A 19 6.40 -11.04 -11.04
C THR A 19 5.19 -10.11 -11.08
N LEU A 20 3.99 -10.64 -10.92
CA LEU A 20 2.78 -9.86 -10.72
C LEU A 20 2.57 -9.64 -9.23
N LEU A 21 2.25 -8.41 -8.83
CA LEU A 21 1.81 -8.11 -7.49
C LEU A 21 0.37 -7.60 -7.54
N VAL A 22 -0.52 -8.31 -6.84
CA VAL A 22 -1.96 -8.04 -6.86
C VAL A 22 -2.45 -7.74 -5.46
N THR A 23 -3.35 -6.77 -5.36
CA THR A 23 -4.01 -6.40 -4.10
C THR A 23 -5.01 -7.48 -3.69
N ASP A 24 -4.98 -7.88 -2.41
CA ASP A 24 -5.99 -8.71 -1.76
C ASP A 24 -6.56 -7.91 -0.58
N ARG A 25 -7.36 -6.89 -0.91
CA ARG A 25 -7.58 -5.72 -0.04
C ARG A 25 -8.25 -6.07 1.28
N THR A 26 -9.33 -6.85 1.22
CA THR A 26 -10.12 -7.24 2.39
C THR A 26 -9.34 -8.16 3.33
N ARG A 27 -8.31 -8.85 2.81
CA ARG A 27 -7.37 -9.65 3.60
C ARG A 27 -6.12 -8.87 4.04
N ASN A 28 -6.12 -7.55 3.83
CA ASN A 28 -5.02 -6.65 4.11
C ASN A 28 -3.67 -7.19 3.60
N ALA A 29 -3.58 -7.55 2.33
CA ALA A 29 -2.36 -8.14 1.79
C ALA A 29 -2.11 -7.73 0.33
N PHE A 30 -0.85 -7.88 -0.08
CA PHE A 30 -0.52 -8.11 -1.47
C PHE A 30 -0.21 -9.60 -1.68
N LYS A 31 -0.58 -10.12 -2.85
CA LYS A 31 -0.22 -11.47 -3.30
C LYS A 31 0.68 -11.36 -4.51
N ARG A 32 1.80 -12.06 -4.45
CA ARG A 32 2.76 -12.16 -5.56
C ARG A 32 2.46 -13.41 -6.36
N PHE A 33 2.40 -13.26 -7.68
CA PHE A 33 2.24 -14.36 -8.62
C PHE A 33 3.37 -14.33 -9.63
N SER A 34 3.71 -15.48 -10.20
CA SER A 34 4.45 -15.53 -11.45
C SER A 34 3.59 -14.99 -12.60
N LEU A 35 4.21 -14.73 -13.75
CA LEU A 35 3.50 -14.19 -14.93
C LEU A 35 2.48 -15.19 -15.51
N ASP A 36 2.63 -16.49 -15.26
CA ASP A 36 1.67 -17.55 -15.62
C ASP A 36 0.60 -17.81 -14.52
N GLY A 37 0.59 -17.00 -13.45
CA GLY A 37 -0.50 -16.98 -12.47
C GLY A 37 -0.35 -17.91 -11.26
N LYS A 38 0.82 -18.53 -11.06
CA LYS A 38 1.10 -19.31 -9.84
C LYS A 38 1.36 -18.39 -8.65
N LEU A 39 0.70 -18.65 -7.51
CA LEU A 39 0.95 -17.90 -6.27
C LEU A 39 2.36 -18.21 -5.73
N LEU A 40 3.13 -17.15 -5.45
CA LEU A 40 4.51 -17.23 -4.97
C LEU A 40 4.66 -16.76 -3.52
N GLU A 41 3.95 -15.71 -3.13
CA GLU A 41 4.12 -15.04 -1.82
C GLU A 41 2.82 -14.36 -1.39
N VAL A 42 2.60 -14.26 -0.08
CA VAL A 42 1.58 -13.39 0.53
C VAL A 42 2.27 -12.41 1.46
N ILE A 43 2.15 -11.12 1.15
CA ILE A 43 2.72 -10.01 1.93
C ILE A 43 1.60 -9.44 2.79
N HIS A 44 1.59 -9.79 4.08
CA HIS A 44 0.58 -9.33 5.02
C HIS A 44 0.86 -7.90 5.48
N LEU A 45 -0.19 -7.07 5.46
CA LEU A 45 -0.20 -5.67 5.87
C LEU A 45 -1.33 -5.42 6.88
N PRO A 46 -1.30 -6.03 8.07
CA PRO A 46 -2.46 -6.08 8.96
C PRO A 46 -3.02 -4.69 9.26
N GLY A 47 -4.34 -4.52 9.11
CA GLY A 47 -5.03 -3.24 9.29
C GLY A 47 -5.02 -2.32 8.07
N ALA A 48 -4.33 -2.68 6.96
CA ALA A 48 -4.28 -1.85 5.77
C ALA A 48 -5.16 -2.40 4.63
N CYS A 49 -6.31 -1.76 4.38
CA CYS A 49 -7.08 -1.99 3.14
C CYS A 49 -6.41 -1.27 1.97
N VAL A 50 -5.29 -1.81 1.51
CA VAL A 50 -4.46 -1.28 0.42
C VAL A 50 -5.22 -1.18 -0.92
N CYS A 51 -4.88 -0.16 -1.70
CA CYS A 51 -5.29 0.02 -3.08
C CYS A 51 -4.22 -0.55 -4.03
N ARG A 52 -3.97 0.11 -5.16
CA ARG A 52 -3.00 -0.35 -6.16
C ARG A 52 -1.56 -0.23 -5.64
N PRO A 53 -0.70 -1.26 -5.85
CA PRO A 53 0.73 -1.13 -5.62
C PRO A 53 1.38 -0.29 -6.72
N VAL A 54 2.24 0.65 -6.33
CA VAL A 54 2.97 1.55 -7.23
C VAL A 54 4.45 1.41 -6.96
N ILE A 55 5.22 0.97 -7.95
CA ILE A 55 6.66 0.74 -7.78
C ILE A 55 7.46 1.90 -8.35
N ARG A 56 8.43 2.37 -7.57
CA ARG A 56 9.42 3.37 -7.96
C ARG A 56 10.76 3.01 -7.32
N GLY A 57 11.76 2.69 -8.15
CA GLY A 57 13.05 2.19 -7.69
C GLY A 57 12.90 0.95 -6.81
N ASP A 58 13.49 1.00 -5.61
CA ASP A 58 13.45 -0.08 -4.63
C ASP A 58 12.17 -0.09 -3.78
N TYR A 59 11.26 0.88 -3.96
CA TYR A 59 10.11 1.06 -3.08
C TYR A 59 8.78 0.73 -3.76
N LEU A 60 7.84 0.25 -2.96
CA LEU A 60 6.43 0.14 -3.29
C LEU A 60 5.65 1.12 -2.44
N TYR A 61 4.80 1.91 -3.08
CA TYR A 61 3.89 2.85 -2.47
C TYR A 61 2.47 2.36 -2.68
N ALA A 62 1.62 2.47 -1.66
CA ALA A 62 0.21 2.16 -1.79
C ALA A 62 -0.62 3.08 -0.90
N ALA A 63 -1.71 3.60 -1.46
CA ALA A 63 -2.76 4.18 -0.65
C ALA A 63 -3.45 3.07 0.15
N VAL A 64 -3.80 3.36 1.40
CA VAL A 64 -4.63 2.55 2.28
C VAL A 64 -5.97 3.26 2.38
N LEU A 65 -7.00 2.72 1.72
CA LEU A 65 -8.31 3.37 1.62
C LEU A 65 -8.91 3.64 3.01
N ARG A 66 -8.84 2.62 3.88
CA ARG A 66 -9.40 2.56 5.24
C ARG A 66 -8.56 1.61 6.10
N SER A 67 -8.66 1.78 7.42
CA SER A 67 -8.04 0.93 8.44
C SER A 67 -8.89 0.85 9.73
N PRO A 68 -8.99 -0.30 10.42
CA PRO A 68 -8.34 -1.58 10.11
C PRO A 68 -9.04 -2.36 8.99
N ASP A 69 -10.29 -2.02 8.67
CA ASP A 69 -11.12 -2.69 7.67
C ASP A 69 -11.94 -1.68 6.84
N LEU A 70 -12.67 -2.18 5.83
CA LEU A 70 -13.44 -1.35 4.91
C LEU A 70 -14.65 -0.63 5.55
N GLY A 71 -15.10 -1.04 6.73
CA GLY A 71 -16.18 -0.40 7.48
C GLY A 71 -15.75 0.87 8.24
N ALA A 72 -14.45 1.04 8.49
CA ALA A 72 -13.90 2.20 9.18
C ALA A 72 -13.70 3.37 8.19
N GLU A 73 -14.74 4.16 7.93
CA GLU A 73 -14.64 5.28 6.99
C GLU A 73 -13.71 6.39 7.49
N GLY A 74 -13.01 7.06 6.57
CA GLY A 74 -12.17 8.21 6.90
C GLY A 74 -10.81 7.89 7.55
N THR A 75 -10.45 6.61 7.70
CA THR A 75 -9.23 6.17 8.40
C THR A 75 -8.09 5.77 7.45
N GLY A 76 -8.00 6.43 6.30
CA GLY A 76 -6.98 6.12 5.30
C GLY A 76 -5.61 6.74 5.58
N PHE A 77 -4.57 6.14 5.00
CA PHE A 77 -3.19 6.62 5.04
C PHE A 77 -2.41 6.14 3.81
N VAL A 78 -1.11 6.42 3.72
CA VAL A 78 -0.24 5.83 2.67
C VAL A 78 0.81 4.96 3.32
N THR A 79 1.05 3.76 2.78
CA THR A 79 2.09 2.84 3.24
C THR A 79 3.19 2.70 2.19
N ILE A 80 4.43 2.56 2.66
CA ILE A 80 5.63 2.45 1.83
C ILE A 80 6.43 1.23 2.27
N LEU A 81 6.70 0.33 1.32
CA LEU A 81 7.47 -0.90 1.53
C LEU A 81 8.80 -0.81 0.80
N ASP A 82 9.86 -1.36 1.39
CA ASP A 82 11.15 -1.57 0.72
C ASP A 82 11.11 -2.76 -0.25
N LYS A 83 12.24 -3.02 -0.92
CA LYS A 83 12.41 -4.14 -1.86
C LYS A 83 12.28 -5.52 -1.23
N ASN A 84 12.40 -5.61 0.10
CA ASN A 84 12.21 -6.84 0.87
C ASN A 84 10.77 -6.97 1.40
N ASN A 85 9.85 -6.14 0.90
CA ASN A 85 8.45 -6.09 1.31
C ASN A 85 8.26 -5.75 2.80
N ARG A 86 9.23 -5.07 3.44
CA ARG A 86 9.08 -4.53 4.79
C ARG A 86 8.50 -3.12 4.69
N VAL A 87 7.45 -2.83 5.47
CA VAL A 87 6.93 -1.47 5.63
C VAL A 87 7.99 -0.64 6.35
N VAL A 88 8.47 0.40 5.67
CA VAL A 88 9.50 1.30 6.17
C VAL A 88 8.92 2.65 6.60
N SER A 89 7.73 3.01 6.10
CA SER A 89 7.07 4.26 6.48
C SER A 89 5.57 4.22 6.20
N ASN A 90 4.81 4.96 7.01
CA ASN A 90 3.40 5.26 6.78
C ASN A 90 3.18 6.77 6.89
N ILE A 91 2.68 7.41 5.83
CA ILE A 91 2.34 8.84 5.85
C ILE A 91 0.90 8.97 6.37
N GLY A 92 0.72 9.63 7.51
CA GLY A 92 -0.56 9.75 8.21
C GLY A 92 -0.98 8.48 8.98
N GLY A 93 -0.20 7.41 8.92
CA GLY A 93 -0.42 6.16 9.66
C GLY A 93 0.54 6.02 10.85
N THR A 94 0.29 5.02 11.70
CA THR A 94 1.20 4.65 12.79
C THR A 94 2.55 4.20 12.24
N ALA A 95 3.63 4.46 12.98
CA ALA A 95 4.94 3.92 12.63
C ALA A 95 4.88 2.37 12.52
N PRO A 96 5.55 1.76 11.53
CA PRO A 96 5.55 0.31 11.39
C PRO A 96 6.31 -0.34 12.55
N GLU A 97 5.63 -1.25 13.25
CA GLU A 97 6.24 -2.05 14.32
C GLU A 97 6.33 -3.51 13.91
N TYR A 98 7.45 -4.15 14.25
CA TYR A 98 7.66 -5.56 14.01
C TYR A 98 7.79 -6.31 15.33
N GLY A 99 7.08 -7.45 15.44
CA GLY A 99 7.17 -8.33 16.60
C GLY A 99 8.50 -9.08 16.68
N PRO A 100 8.76 -9.79 17.80
CA PRO A 100 9.96 -10.63 17.94
C PRO A 100 10.07 -11.74 16.90
N ASP A 101 8.96 -12.14 16.28
CA ASP A 101 8.88 -13.11 15.19
C ASP A 101 9.14 -12.49 13.81
N GLY A 102 9.47 -11.20 13.76
CA GLY A 102 9.74 -10.46 12.52
C GLY A 102 8.49 -10.12 11.72
N LYS A 103 7.28 -10.36 12.24
CA LYS A 103 6.02 -10.01 11.56
C LYS A 103 5.57 -8.59 11.87
N LEU A 104 4.99 -7.95 10.86
CA LEU A 104 4.42 -6.61 10.98
C LEU A 104 3.19 -6.65 11.90
N LYS A 105 3.13 -5.73 12.87
CA LYS A 105 1.96 -5.51 13.71
C LYS A 105 0.89 -4.70 12.97
N PRO A 106 -0.39 -4.73 13.42
CA PRO A 106 -1.44 -3.91 12.83
C PRO A 106 -1.09 -2.43 12.75
N MET A 107 -1.36 -1.85 11.58
CA MET A 107 -1.21 -0.42 11.31
C MET A 107 -2.58 0.24 11.27
N ALA A 108 -2.64 1.51 11.64
CA ALA A 108 -3.85 2.32 11.59
C ALA A 108 -3.52 3.75 11.20
N GLN A 109 -4.53 4.54 10.84
CA GLN A 109 -4.37 5.99 10.74
C GLN A 109 -3.97 6.58 12.10
N ALA A 110 -2.93 7.40 12.12
CA ALA A 110 -2.48 8.16 13.29
C ALA A 110 -2.86 9.64 13.17
N GLU A 111 -2.80 10.20 11.96
CA GLU A 111 -3.12 11.60 11.69
C GLU A 111 -4.20 11.71 10.61
N LYS A 112 -5.15 12.63 10.79
CA LYS A 112 -6.25 12.86 9.85
C LYS A 112 -5.81 13.72 8.65
N ILE A 113 -4.74 13.31 7.99
CA ILE A 113 -4.25 13.93 6.75
C ILE A 113 -5.16 13.51 5.59
N PHE A 114 -5.51 12.22 5.51
CA PHE A 114 -6.34 11.66 4.46
C PHE A 114 -7.69 11.19 4.98
N VAL A 115 -8.70 11.18 4.11
CA VAL A 115 -10.02 10.60 4.40
C VAL A 115 -10.16 9.26 3.66
N HIS A 116 -10.00 9.29 2.34
CA HIS A 116 -10.12 8.11 1.47
C HIS A 116 -9.05 8.14 0.36
N PRO A 117 -7.76 8.04 0.70
CA PRO A 117 -6.71 7.98 -0.32
C PRO A 117 -6.92 6.72 -1.15
N HIS A 118 -6.92 6.89 -2.48
CA HIS A 118 -7.35 5.84 -3.39
C HIS A 118 -6.22 5.40 -4.34
N ASP A 119 -5.32 6.31 -4.71
CA ASP A 119 -4.13 5.96 -5.47
C ASP A 119 -2.99 6.93 -5.19
N VAL A 120 -1.78 6.51 -5.54
CA VAL A 120 -0.57 7.30 -5.45
C VAL A 120 0.18 7.36 -6.78
N CYS A 121 0.98 8.39 -6.95
CA CYS A 121 1.92 8.53 -8.05
C CYS A 121 3.22 9.11 -7.51
N VAL A 122 4.36 8.62 -8.01
CA VAL A 122 5.69 9.15 -7.65
C VAL A 122 6.35 9.70 -8.90
N ASP A 123 6.73 10.98 -8.87
CA ASP A 123 7.38 11.65 -10.01
C ASP A 123 8.89 11.38 -10.09
N SER A 124 9.55 12.00 -11.08
CA SER A 124 10.99 11.86 -11.30
C SER A 124 11.85 12.40 -10.15
N ASP A 125 11.32 13.36 -9.39
CA ASP A 125 12.00 14.05 -8.30
C ASP A 125 11.65 13.41 -6.94
N GLU A 126 11.04 12.22 -6.99
CA GLU A 126 10.59 11.44 -5.82
C GLU A 126 9.53 12.16 -4.97
N ASN A 127 8.76 13.09 -5.56
CA ASN A 127 7.58 13.64 -4.91
C ASN A 127 6.42 12.66 -5.00
N LEU A 128 5.63 12.59 -3.93
CA LEU A 128 4.47 11.72 -3.84
C LEU A 128 3.18 12.53 -4.05
N TYR A 129 2.35 12.08 -4.98
CA TYR A 129 1.01 12.60 -5.22
C TYR A 129 -0.01 11.58 -4.72
N VAL A 130 -0.98 12.03 -3.93
CA VAL A 130 -2.02 11.16 -3.35
C VAL A 130 -3.38 11.65 -3.79
N ALA A 131 -4.07 10.85 -4.59
CA ALA A 131 -5.44 11.12 -5.03
C ALA A 131 -6.42 10.49 -4.03
N GLN A 132 -7.50 11.22 -3.71
CA GLN A 132 -8.53 10.75 -2.79
C GLN A 132 -9.85 10.50 -3.52
N TRP A 133 -10.54 9.42 -3.16
CA TRP A 133 -11.91 9.16 -3.58
C TRP A 133 -12.89 9.94 -2.69
N ALA A 134 -14.05 10.31 -3.23
CA ALA A 134 -15.05 11.11 -2.50
C ALA A 134 -14.44 12.34 -1.78
N SER A 135 -13.45 12.99 -2.42
CA SER A 135 -12.56 13.97 -1.79
C SER A 135 -13.21 15.32 -1.46
N GLY A 136 -14.48 15.53 -1.80
CA GLY A 136 -15.13 16.84 -1.64
C GLY A 136 -14.56 17.93 -2.57
N LYS A 137 -14.14 17.55 -3.79
CA LYS A 137 -13.52 18.44 -4.80
C LYS A 137 -12.10 18.90 -4.45
N VAL A 138 -11.40 18.16 -3.61
CA VAL A 138 -9.99 18.41 -3.29
C VAL A 138 -9.08 17.78 -4.35
N TYR A 139 -8.09 18.56 -4.82
CA TYR A 139 -7.03 18.10 -5.73
C TYR A 139 -6.09 17.09 -5.04
N PRO A 140 -5.31 16.30 -5.80
CA PRO A 140 -4.31 15.42 -5.21
C PRO A 140 -3.33 16.18 -4.32
N TYR A 141 -3.00 15.60 -3.17
CA TYR A 141 -1.99 16.17 -2.28
C TYR A 141 -0.60 15.86 -2.83
N LYS A 142 0.28 16.85 -2.85
CA LYS A 142 1.71 16.69 -3.16
C LYS A 142 2.52 16.72 -1.87
N PHE A 143 3.33 15.69 -1.67
CA PHE A 143 4.33 15.62 -0.61
C PHE A 143 5.71 15.66 -1.24
N THR A 144 6.57 16.51 -0.71
CA THR A 144 7.98 16.62 -1.11
C THR A 144 8.84 15.86 -0.11
N ARG A 145 9.92 15.25 -0.60
CA ARG A 145 10.92 14.64 0.28
C ARG A 145 11.62 15.75 1.09
N VAL A 146 11.88 15.46 2.37
CA VAL A 146 12.67 16.30 3.30
C VAL A 146 13.99 15.65 3.64
#